data_AF-A0A8S0PY60-F1
#
_entry.id   AF-A0A8S0PY60-F1
#
_cell.length_a   1.000
_cell.length_b   1.000
_cell.length_c   1.000
_cell.angle_alpha   90.00
_cell.angle_beta   90.00
_cell.angle_gamma   90.00
#
_symmetry.space_group_name_H-M   'P 1'
#
loop_
_entity.id
_entity.type
_entity.pdbx_description
1 polymer ?
#
loop_
_entity_poly.entity_id
_entity_poly.type
_entity_poly.pdbx_seq_one_letter_code
_entity_poly.pdbx_strand_id
1 'polypeptide(L)'
;MTSKIWEMQELRHVVIKPQILLDPPASAENARENSIIVLENLQTLTKIENFRCTEEVLKRIPNLKKLGVYHRYPLEDMNNLVRLHKLEDLTYEFHGWFFPIFNNLSFPPSLKKLTLIGCTLNREEMEIIGWLPNLQVLKIKEQIFPGSKWEFKNGGFLQLKVLLLDEVYLENWIADSIHFPELQRLVIKNCRDLKIPSGIGEIPTLQSIELFHCGNSVITSAKQIQEEQENLGNDSLQVLIIGEYKQSTSMEYWRSGLAPILLVYLISMH
;
A
#
# COMPACT_ATOMS: atom_id res chain seq x y z
N MET A 1 18.73 9.40 13.07
CA MET A 1 18.05 10.28 14.03
C MET A 1 18.52 9.96 15.45
N THR A 2 18.87 10.98 16.24
CA THR A 2 19.33 10.81 17.63
C THR A 2 18.18 10.40 18.56
N SER A 3 18.47 9.68 19.64
CA SER A 3 17.50 9.34 20.71
C SER A 3 16.78 10.56 21.32
N LYS A 4 17.31 11.78 21.10
CA LYS A 4 16.70 13.05 21.56
C LYS A 4 15.27 13.30 21.10
N ILE A 5 14.82 12.72 19.98
CA ILE A 5 13.42 12.87 19.53
C ILE A 5 12.42 12.44 20.61
N TRP A 6 12.80 11.43 21.41
CA TRP A 6 11.99 10.89 22.50
C TRP A 6 11.86 11.81 23.71
N GLU A 7 12.55 12.96 23.71
CA GLU A 7 12.49 13.98 24.76
C GLU A 7 11.69 15.22 24.32
N MET A 8 11.29 15.30 23.05
CA MET A 8 10.69 16.51 22.47
C MET A 8 9.15 16.47 22.50
N GLN A 9 8.55 16.73 23.67
CA GLN A 9 7.11 16.60 23.94
C GLN A 9 6.19 17.48 23.09
N GLU A 10 6.71 18.61 22.60
CA GLU A 10 5.96 19.53 21.72
C GLU A 10 5.90 19.08 20.26
N LEU A 11 6.60 17.99 19.89
CA LEU A 11 6.58 17.50 18.52
C LEU A 11 5.20 16.98 18.16
N ARG A 12 4.65 17.53 17.06
CA ARG A 12 3.40 17.07 16.48
C ARG A 12 3.59 16.32 15.17
N HIS A 13 4.48 16.81 14.30
CA HIS A 13 4.72 16.25 12.99
C HIS A 13 6.22 16.15 12.72
N VAL A 14 6.68 14.93 12.43
CA VAL A 14 8.06 14.64 12.07
C VAL A 14 8.08 14.14 10.63
N VAL A 15 8.55 15.00 9.73
CA VAL A 15 8.74 14.71 8.31
C VAL A 15 10.20 14.96 7.99
N ILE A 16 10.97 13.89 7.87
CA ILE A 16 12.43 13.95 7.71
C ILE A 16 12.84 13.32 6.38
N LYS A 17 14.11 13.49 5.98
CA LYS A 17 14.69 12.60 4.94
C LYS A 17 14.80 11.18 5.53
N PRO A 18 14.76 10.12 4.69
CA PRO A 18 14.94 8.74 5.14
C PRO A 18 16.11 8.63 6.12
N GLN A 19 15.80 8.28 7.37
CA GLN A 19 16.77 8.17 8.44
C GLN A 19 16.33 7.13 9.47
N ILE A 20 17.30 6.41 10.01
CA ILE A 20 17.07 5.43 11.08
C ILE A 20 16.59 6.17 12.33
N LEU A 21 15.45 5.75 12.86
CA LEU A 21 14.98 6.15 14.18
C LEU A 21 15.55 5.16 15.19
N LEU A 22 16.41 5.65 16.09
CA LEU A 22 16.91 4.83 17.18
C LEU A 22 15.79 4.58 18.17
N ASP A 23 15.70 3.33 18.65
CA ASP A 23 14.77 2.96 19.70
C ASP A 23 14.95 3.88 20.92
N PRO A 24 13.86 4.20 21.64
CA PRO A 24 13.97 4.94 22.87
C PRO A 24 14.82 4.18 23.89
N PRO A 25 15.55 4.89 24.77
CA PRO A 25 16.27 4.23 25.84
C PRO A 25 15.29 3.39 26.66
N ALA A 26 15.66 2.13 26.91
CA ALA A 26 14.87 1.22 27.72
C ALA A 26 14.63 1.84 29.09
N SER A 27 13.39 1.76 29.56
CA SER A 27 13.11 2.03 30.97
C SER A 27 13.92 1.04 31.81
N ALA A 28 14.81 1.53 32.69
CA ALA A 28 15.53 0.64 33.59
C ALA A 28 14.51 -0.11 34.46
N GLU A 29 14.71 -1.40 34.71
CA GLU A 29 13.78 -2.26 35.47
C GLU A 29 13.44 -1.73 36.87
N ASN A 30 14.24 -0.77 37.38
CA ASN A 30 14.09 -0.13 38.68
C ASN A 30 13.82 1.39 38.60
N ALA A 31 13.61 1.95 37.39
CA ALA A 31 13.21 3.33 37.22
C ALA A 31 11.73 3.47 37.55
N ARG A 32 11.38 4.44 38.41
CA ARG A 32 10.00 4.77 38.76
C ARG A 32 9.17 4.89 37.46
N GLU A 33 7.98 4.30 37.41
CA GLU A 33 7.05 4.33 36.25
C GLU A 33 6.87 5.72 35.61
N ASN A 34 7.18 6.80 36.34
CA ASN A 34 7.11 8.19 35.91
C ASN A 34 8.33 8.72 35.11
N SER A 35 9.29 7.90 34.68
CA SER A 35 10.43 8.39 33.87
C SER A 35 10.25 8.29 32.35
N ILE A 36 9.14 7.72 31.86
CA ILE A 36 8.89 7.61 30.42
C ILE A 36 8.32 8.93 29.91
N ILE A 37 9.05 9.59 29.01
CA ILE A 37 8.54 10.75 28.29
C ILE A 37 7.60 10.25 27.18
N VAL A 38 6.31 10.56 27.34
CA VAL A 38 5.27 10.29 26.34
C VAL A 38 5.18 11.48 25.40
N LEU A 39 5.22 11.23 24.09
CA LEU A 39 5.06 12.24 23.06
C LEU A 39 3.56 12.36 22.72
N GLU A 40 2.77 12.88 23.66
CA GLU A 40 1.30 12.94 23.53
C GLU A 40 0.84 13.74 22.30
N ASN A 41 1.61 14.76 21.90
CA ASN A 41 1.29 15.60 20.76
C ASN A 41 1.67 14.94 19.42
N LEU A 42 2.50 13.90 19.40
CA LEU A 42 3.04 13.35 18.17
C LEU A 42 1.95 12.60 17.38
N GLN A 43 1.62 13.13 16.21
CA GLN A 43 0.56 12.62 15.33
C GLN A 43 1.11 12.08 14.01
N THR A 44 2.30 12.52 13.58
CA THR A 44 2.86 12.12 12.29
C THR A 44 4.33 11.81 12.41
N LEU A 45 4.71 10.65 11.87
CA LEU A 45 6.08 10.17 11.79
C LEU A 45 6.26 9.55 10.41
N THR A 46 7.07 10.16 9.54
CA THR A 46 7.19 9.69 8.14
C THR A 46 8.64 9.66 7.68
N LYS A 47 8.90 8.79 6.68
CA LYS A 47 10.22 8.51 6.12
C LYS A 47 11.19 7.98 7.17
N ILE A 48 10.69 7.11 8.05
CA ILE A 48 11.52 6.44 9.05
C ILE A 48 12.12 5.19 8.44
N GLU A 49 13.44 5.14 8.45
CA GLU A 49 14.16 3.98 7.99
C GLU A 49 14.23 2.91 9.09
N ASN A 50 13.98 1.65 8.73
CA ASN A 50 14.09 0.49 9.61
C ASN A 50 13.33 0.66 10.94
N PHE A 51 12.14 1.24 10.88
CA PHE A 51 11.29 1.41 12.06
C PHE A 51 11.00 0.06 12.71
N ARG A 52 11.32 -0.06 14.00
CA ARG A 52 11.02 -1.22 14.84
C ARG A 52 9.88 -0.82 15.76
N CYS A 53 8.69 -1.39 15.55
CA CYS A 53 7.51 -1.10 16.36
C CYS A 53 7.61 -1.80 17.74
N THR A 54 8.60 -1.43 18.56
CA THR A 54 8.85 -2.05 19.86
C THR A 54 7.84 -1.60 20.92
N GLU A 55 7.72 -2.34 22.02
CA GLU A 55 6.87 -1.95 23.17
C GLU A 55 7.20 -0.54 23.69
N GLU A 56 8.48 -0.21 23.79
CA GLU A 56 8.92 1.07 24.31
C GLU A 56 8.59 2.22 23.34
N VAL A 57 8.60 1.95 22.02
CA VAL A 57 8.12 2.90 21.03
C VAL A 57 6.61 3.12 21.18
N LEU A 58 5.82 2.05 21.29
CA LEU A 58 4.35 2.12 21.43
C LEU A 58 3.92 2.96 22.64
N LYS A 59 4.58 2.78 23.79
CA LYS A 59 4.30 3.55 25.02
C LYS A 59 4.51 5.06 24.83
N ARG A 60 5.38 5.47 23.92
CA ARG A 60 5.75 6.88 23.71
C ARG A 60 4.91 7.59 22.65
N ILE A 61 4.26 6.86 21.74
CA ILE A 61 3.52 7.46 20.60
C ILE A 61 2.03 7.09 20.57
N PRO A 62 1.29 7.20 21.69
CA PRO A 62 -0.08 6.69 21.78
C PRO A 62 -1.07 7.37 20.82
N ASN A 63 -0.73 8.56 20.31
CA ASN A 63 -1.59 9.39 19.47
C ASN A 63 -1.18 9.45 17.99
N LEU A 64 -0.30 8.54 17.55
CA LEU A 64 0.17 8.52 16.17
C LEU A 64 -0.98 8.22 15.19
N LYS A 65 -1.19 9.14 14.23
CA LYS A 65 -2.22 9.02 13.18
C LYS A 65 -1.65 8.68 11.82
N LYS A 66 -0.39 9.02 11.57
CA LYS A 66 0.27 8.80 10.30
C LYS A 66 1.68 8.26 10.48
N LEU A 67 1.94 7.13 9.86
CA LEU A 67 3.23 6.44 9.86
C LEU A 67 3.71 6.23 8.42
N GLY A 68 4.94 6.61 8.13
CA GLY A 68 5.61 6.32 6.87
C GLY A 68 6.95 5.68 7.15
N VAL A 69 7.12 4.43 6.74
CA VAL A 69 8.33 3.64 6.98
C VAL A 69 8.94 3.17 5.67
N TYR A 70 10.26 3.07 5.69
CA TYR A 70 11.07 2.58 4.59
C TYR A 70 12.03 1.53 5.14
N HIS A 71 12.09 0.36 4.51
CA HIS A 71 12.96 -0.73 4.93
C HIS A 71 13.88 -1.16 3.79
N ARG A 72 15.16 -1.36 4.12
CA ARG A 72 16.16 -1.92 3.18
C ARG A 72 16.23 -3.44 3.24
N TYR A 73 15.78 -4.03 4.34
CA TYR A 73 15.84 -5.47 4.61
C TYR A 73 14.45 -5.95 5.08
N PRO A 74 14.09 -7.22 4.83
CA PRO A 74 12.83 -7.79 5.30
C PRO A 74 12.69 -7.58 6.81
N LEU A 75 11.48 -7.27 7.25
CA LEU A 75 11.20 -7.06 8.67
C LEU A 75 11.01 -8.39 9.39
N GLU A 76 11.71 -8.53 10.50
CA GLU A 76 11.32 -9.44 11.56
C GLU A 76 10.34 -8.70 12.47
N ASP A 77 9.09 -9.20 12.54
CA ASP A 77 8.08 -8.87 13.53
C ASP A 77 7.61 -7.40 13.62
N MET A 78 6.53 -7.10 12.90
CA MET A 78 5.77 -5.85 13.01
C MET A 78 4.37 -6.06 13.60
N ASN A 79 4.18 -7.14 14.38
CA ASN A 79 2.88 -7.49 14.98
C ASN A 79 2.31 -6.36 15.83
N ASN A 80 3.20 -5.59 16.46
CA ASN A 80 2.85 -4.46 17.30
C ASN A 80 2.20 -3.28 16.56
N LEU A 81 2.25 -3.24 15.23
CA LEU A 81 1.60 -2.18 14.45
C LEU A 81 0.09 -2.14 14.68
N VAL A 82 -0.55 -3.28 14.92
CA VAL A 82 -1.99 -3.40 15.23
C VAL A 82 -2.41 -2.61 16.48
N ARG A 83 -1.46 -2.32 17.37
CA ARG A 83 -1.68 -1.62 18.65
C ARG A 83 -1.64 -0.11 18.52
N LEU A 84 -1.28 0.42 17.35
CA LEU A 84 -1.44 1.83 17.03
C LEU A 84 -2.90 2.12 16.68
N HIS A 85 -3.79 2.09 17.68
CA HIS A 85 -5.25 2.18 17.52
C HIS A 85 -5.77 3.50 16.94
N LYS A 86 -4.91 4.52 16.82
CA LYS A 86 -5.23 5.81 16.20
C LYS A 86 -4.60 5.99 14.82
N LEU A 87 -3.87 4.98 14.31
CA LEU A 87 -3.19 5.05 13.03
C LEU A 87 -4.22 4.98 11.89
N GLU A 88 -4.27 6.04 11.09
CA GLU A 88 -5.22 6.20 9.99
C GLU A 88 -4.52 6.17 8.62
N ASP A 89 -3.26 6.59 8.51
CA ASP A 89 -2.48 6.62 7.26
C ASP A 89 -1.14 5.88 7.43
N LEU A 90 -0.96 4.78 6.71
CA LEU A 90 0.27 4.01 6.67
C LEU A 90 0.87 4.04 5.27
N THR A 91 2.14 4.41 5.20
CA THR A 91 2.98 4.19 4.02
C THR A 91 4.09 3.21 4.38
N TYR A 92 4.18 2.13 3.64
CA TYR A 92 5.19 1.11 3.79
C TYR A 92 5.94 0.98 2.46
N GLU A 93 7.24 1.23 2.50
CA GLU A 93 8.13 1.17 1.36
C GLU A 93 9.23 0.15 1.64
N PHE A 94 9.41 -0.80 0.73
CA PHE A 94 10.40 -1.85 0.86
C PHE A 94 10.96 -2.16 -0.52
N HIS A 95 12.28 -2.10 -0.66
CA HIS A 95 12.96 -2.38 -1.94
C HIS A 95 13.86 -3.63 -1.84
N GLY A 96 13.50 -4.58 -0.98
CA GLY A 96 14.22 -5.84 -0.88
C GLY A 96 13.61 -6.90 -1.79
N TRP A 97 14.46 -7.53 -2.59
CA TRP A 97 14.05 -8.48 -3.61
C TRP A 97 13.50 -9.79 -3.03
N PHE A 98 12.45 -10.34 -3.63
CA PHE A 98 11.98 -11.75 -3.48
C PHE A 98 11.52 -12.23 -2.11
N PHE A 99 11.31 -11.35 -1.12
CA PHE A 99 10.74 -11.76 0.17
C PHE A 99 9.27 -11.35 0.29
N PRO A 100 8.35 -12.26 0.63
CA PRO A 100 7.01 -11.89 1.05
C PRO A 100 7.12 -10.92 2.23
N ILE A 101 6.26 -9.90 2.21
CA ILE A 101 6.41 -8.73 3.08
C ILE A 101 5.98 -9.10 4.50
N PHE A 102 4.99 -9.98 4.61
CA PHE A 102 4.25 -10.22 5.83
C PHE A 102 4.38 -11.68 6.24
N ASN A 103 5.49 -12.03 6.90
CA ASN A 103 5.45 -13.27 7.67
C ASN A 103 4.44 -13.15 8.83
N ASN A 104 4.06 -11.93 9.31
CA ASN A 104 3.03 -11.73 10.33
C ASN A 104 2.37 -10.30 10.40
N LEU A 105 2.47 -9.42 9.38
CA LEU A 105 2.01 -8.03 9.55
C LEU A 105 0.48 -7.93 9.78
N SER A 106 0.10 -7.41 10.94
CA SER A 106 -1.29 -7.10 11.29
C SER A 106 -1.51 -5.58 11.27
N PHE A 107 -2.51 -5.13 10.52
CA PHE A 107 -2.85 -3.71 10.42
C PHE A 107 -3.85 -3.31 11.52
N PRO A 108 -3.73 -2.08 12.07
CA PRO A 108 -4.71 -1.59 13.02
C PRO A 108 -6.07 -1.37 12.33
N PRO A 109 -7.20 -1.67 12.99
CA PRO A 109 -8.53 -1.53 12.40
C PRO A 109 -8.92 -0.07 12.10
N SER A 110 -8.22 0.91 12.70
CA SER A 110 -8.39 2.34 12.43
C SER A 110 -7.87 2.80 11.08
N LEU A 111 -7.14 1.94 10.35
CA LEU A 111 -6.45 2.31 9.13
C LEU A 111 -7.45 2.68 8.01
N LYS A 112 -7.31 3.90 7.50
CA LYS A 112 -8.15 4.44 6.41
C LYS A 112 -7.40 4.54 5.09
N LYS A 113 -6.08 4.68 5.14
CA LYS A 113 -5.22 4.82 3.98
C LYS A 113 -3.99 3.93 4.10
N LEU A 114 -3.77 3.12 3.08
CA LEU A 114 -2.60 2.27 2.94
C LEU A 114 -1.88 2.62 1.64
N THR A 115 -0.56 2.78 1.71
CA THR A 115 0.32 2.93 0.55
C THR A 115 1.46 1.93 0.65
N LEU A 116 1.58 1.06 -0.35
CA LEU A 116 2.61 0.02 -0.46
C LEU A 116 3.49 0.33 -1.66
N ILE A 117 4.81 0.31 -1.48
CA ILE A 117 5.80 0.68 -2.50
C ILE A 117 6.94 -0.35 -2.53
N GLY A 118 7.30 -0.87 -3.70
CA GLY A 118 8.45 -1.77 -3.92
C GLY A 118 8.31 -3.20 -3.35
N CYS A 119 7.21 -3.48 -2.65
CA CYS A 119 6.86 -4.74 -2.05
C CYS A 119 6.51 -5.87 -3.06
N THR A 120 6.42 -7.13 -2.60
CA THR A 120 5.85 -8.27 -3.37
C THR A 120 4.67 -8.82 -2.59
N LEU A 121 3.44 -8.56 -3.06
CA LEU A 121 2.21 -8.97 -2.39
C LEU A 121 1.73 -10.33 -2.92
N ASN A 122 1.60 -11.32 -2.05
CA ASN A 122 0.96 -12.58 -2.39
C ASN A 122 -0.57 -12.47 -2.24
N ARG A 123 -1.27 -13.54 -2.62
CA ARG A 123 -2.74 -13.58 -2.57
C ARG A 123 -3.32 -13.40 -1.17
N GLU A 124 -2.76 -14.10 -0.18
CA GLU A 124 -3.25 -14.10 1.21
C GLU A 124 -3.10 -12.71 1.85
N GLU A 125 -1.98 -12.06 1.57
CA GLU A 125 -1.71 -10.68 2.01
C GLU A 125 -2.71 -9.69 1.41
N MET A 126 -3.07 -9.85 0.14
CA MET A 126 -4.10 -9.03 -0.52
C MET A 126 -5.51 -9.29 0.04
N GLU A 127 -5.82 -10.53 0.43
CA GLU A 127 -7.07 -10.85 1.12
C GLU A 127 -7.12 -10.15 2.48
N ILE A 128 -6.05 -10.17 3.28
CA ILE A 128 -5.97 -9.45 4.58
C ILE A 128 -6.24 -7.96 4.39
N ILE A 129 -5.59 -7.32 3.41
CA ILE A 129 -5.79 -5.90 3.13
C ILE A 129 -7.24 -5.64 2.70
N GLY A 130 -7.82 -6.54 1.90
CA GLY A 130 -9.21 -6.47 1.46
C GLY A 130 -10.23 -6.50 2.59
N TRP A 131 -9.91 -7.13 3.72
CA TRP A 131 -10.80 -7.20 4.87
C TRP A 131 -10.64 -6.06 5.88
N LEU A 132 -9.79 -5.06 5.59
CA LEU A 132 -9.63 -3.93 6.49
C LEU A 132 -10.90 -3.10 6.59
N PRO A 133 -11.50 -2.96 7.78
CA PRO A 133 -12.89 -2.53 7.94
C PRO A 133 -13.11 -1.05 7.62
N ASN A 134 -12.05 -0.23 7.67
CA ASN A 134 -12.14 1.22 7.49
C ASN A 134 -11.28 1.71 6.30
N LEU A 135 -10.72 0.81 5.49
CA LEU A 135 -9.80 1.17 4.42
C LEU A 135 -10.54 1.86 3.28
N GLN A 136 -10.26 3.14 3.08
CA GLN A 136 -10.89 4.00 2.06
C GLN A 136 -9.95 4.32 0.89
N VAL A 137 -8.64 4.28 1.12
CA VAL A 137 -7.64 4.59 0.09
C VAL A 137 -6.55 3.53 0.09
N LEU A 138 -6.37 2.88 -1.06
CA LEU A 138 -5.29 1.94 -1.30
C LEU A 138 -4.43 2.46 -2.45
N LYS A 139 -3.13 2.54 -2.21
CA LYS A 139 -2.13 2.88 -3.23
C LYS A 139 -1.10 1.78 -3.30
N ILE A 140 -0.95 1.22 -4.48
CA ILE A 140 -0.02 0.14 -4.77
C ILE A 140 0.94 0.67 -5.82
N LYS A 141 2.23 0.69 -5.48
CA LYS A 141 3.27 1.27 -6.33
C LYS A 141 4.43 0.32 -6.51
N GLU A 142 5.03 0.30 -7.70
CA GLU A 142 6.28 -0.43 -7.97
C GLU A 142 6.16 -1.90 -7.51
N GLN A 143 5.04 -2.55 -7.83
CA GLN A 143 4.73 -3.90 -7.37
C GLN A 143 4.84 -4.92 -8.50
N ILE A 144 5.21 -6.14 -8.10
CA ILE A 144 5.15 -7.33 -8.94
C ILE A 144 4.14 -8.30 -8.33
N PHE A 145 3.08 -8.62 -9.08
CA PHE A 145 2.13 -9.65 -8.67
C PHE A 145 2.65 -11.03 -9.10
N PRO A 146 2.68 -12.03 -8.20
CA PRO A 146 3.03 -13.40 -8.59
C PRO A 146 2.14 -13.91 -9.74
N GLY A 147 2.78 -14.39 -10.82
CA GLY A 147 2.07 -14.84 -12.02
C GLY A 147 1.36 -13.72 -12.80
N SER A 148 1.71 -12.45 -12.56
CA SER A 148 1.10 -11.27 -13.20
C SER A 148 -0.42 -11.24 -13.04
N LYS A 149 -0.93 -11.77 -11.91
CA LYS A 149 -2.35 -11.99 -11.68
C LYS A 149 -2.78 -11.46 -10.32
N TRP A 150 -3.92 -10.78 -10.30
CA TRP A 150 -4.58 -10.33 -9.08
C TRP A 150 -6.02 -10.81 -9.11
N GLU A 151 -6.34 -11.80 -8.27
CA GLU A 151 -7.68 -12.39 -8.15
C GLU A 151 -8.13 -12.46 -6.70
N PHE A 152 -9.45 -12.39 -6.50
CA PHE A 152 -10.07 -12.61 -5.20
C PHE A 152 -10.93 -13.88 -5.23
N LYS A 153 -10.95 -14.61 -4.12
CA LYS A 153 -11.85 -15.76 -3.93
C LYS A 153 -13.23 -15.31 -3.43
N ASN A 154 -13.24 -14.30 -2.57
CA ASN A 154 -14.40 -13.77 -1.87
C ASN A 154 -14.45 -12.25 -2.05
N GLY A 155 -15.56 -11.61 -1.67
CA GLY A 155 -15.64 -10.14 -1.61
C GLY A 155 -14.51 -9.51 -0.75
N GLY A 156 -14.37 -8.20 -0.83
CA GLY A 156 -13.31 -7.46 -0.14
C GLY A 156 -13.46 -5.97 -0.38
N PHE A 157 -12.53 -5.17 0.17
CA PHE A 157 -12.42 -3.72 -0.02
C PHE A 157 -13.75 -2.98 0.12
N LEU A 158 -14.57 -3.38 1.10
CA LEU A 158 -15.97 -2.97 1.23
C LEU A 158 -16.16 -1.46 1.47
N GLN A 159 -15.13 -0.76 1.94
CA GLN A 159 -15.16 0.69 2.20
C GLN A 159 -14.22 1.47 1.26
N LEU A 160 -13.60 0.80 0.30
CA LEU A 160 -12.55 1.39 -0.53
C LEU A 160 -13.16 2.35 -1.54
N LYS A 161 -12.77 3.62 -1.46
CA LYS A 161 -13.23 4.70 -2.34
C LYS A 161 -12.23 5.04 -3.43
N VAL A 162 -10.94 4.85 -3.15
CA VAL A 162 -9.86 5.18 -4.09
C VAL A 162 -8.87 4.04 -4.18
N LEU A 163 -8.70 3.52 -5.40
CA LEU A 163 -7.64 2.57 -5.75
C LEU A 163 -6.65 3.25 -6.70
N LEU A 164 -5.37 3.22 -6.33
CA LEU A 164 -4.29 3.71 -7.18
C LEU A 164 -3.29 2.58 -7.45
N LEU A 165 -3.02 2.32 -8.73
CA LEU A 165 -1.98 1.42 -9.23
C LEU A 165 -0.95 2.24 -10.00
N ASP A 166 0.33 2.16 -9.63
CA ASP A 166 1.41 2.97 -10.22
C ASP A 166 2.65 2.12 -10.46
N GLU A 167 3.11 2.00 -11.70
CA GLU A 167 4.26 1.13 -12.05
C GLU A 167 4.10 -0.31 -11.55
N VAL A 168 2.92 -0.90 -11.77
CA VAL A 168 2.60 -2.26 -11.33
C VAL A 168 2.74 -3.24 -12.50
N TYR A 169 3.41 -4.37 -12.27
CA TYR A 169 3.45 -5.50 -13.19
C TYR A 169 2.28 -6.45 -12.91
N LEU A 170 1.17 -6.21 -13.62
CA LEU A 170 -0.08 -6.95 -13.53
C LEU A 170 -0.69 -7.03 -14.94
N GLU A 171 -0.96 -8.25 -15.41
CA GLU A 171 -1.58 -8.49 -16.72
C GLU A 171 -3.05 -8.89 -16.53
N ASN A 172 -3.30 -9.83 -15.61
CA ASN A 172 -4.60 -10.41 -15.35
C ASN A 172 -5.18 -9.91 -14.03
N TRP A 173 -5.87 -8.77 -14.07
CA TRP A 173 -6.70 -8.35 -12.95
C TRP A 173 -8.09 -8.98 -13.08
N ILE A 174 -8.45 -9.82 -12.10
CA ILE A 174 -9.73 -10.51 -12.01
C ILE A 174 -10.47 -9.97 -10.80
N ALA A 175 -11.44 -9.09 -11.07
CA ALA A 175 -12.33 -8.56 -10.07
C ALA A 175 -13.70 -8.28 -10.71
N ASP A 176 -14.66 -8.02 -9.84
CA ASP A 176 -16.05 -7.74 -10.17
C ASP A 176 -16.60 -6.73 -9.16
N SER A 177 -17.78 -6.17 -9.41
CA SER A 177 -18.40 -5.10 -8.62
C SER A 177 -18.48 -5.40 -7.12
N ILE A 178 -18.71 -6.67 -6.75
CA ILE A 178 -18.79 -7.12 -5.35
C ILE A 178 -17.48 -6.96 -4.56
N HIS A 179 -16.35 -6.83 -5.25
CA HIS A 179 -15.03 -6.69 -4.62
C HIS A 179 -14.71 -5.24 -4.28
N PHE A 180 -15.46 -4.27 -4.79
CA PHE A 180 -15.18 -2.84 -4.64
C PHE A 180 -16.48 -2.02 -4.62
N PRO A 181 -17.46 -2.35 -3.76
CA PRO A 181 -18.82 -1.79 -3.86
C PRO A 181 -18.90 -0.27 -3.68
N GLU A 182 -17.94 0.32 -2.95
CA GLU A 182 -17.89 1.76 -2.63
C GLU A 182 -16.82 2.52 -3.44
N LEU A 183 -16.24 1.89 -4.47
CA LEU A 183 -15.15 2.49 -5.24
C LEU A 183 -15.64 3.65 -6.10
N GLN A 184 -15.07 4.83 -5.84
CA GLN A 184 -15.41 6.07 -6.53
C GLN A 184 -14.39 6.42 -7.59
N ARG A 185 -13.11 6.11 -7.37
CA ARG A 185 -12.02 6.52 -8.25
C ARG A 185 -10.99 5.41 -8.44
N LEU A 186 -10.76 5.06 -9.70
CA LEU A 186 -9.67 4.19 -10.12
C LEU A 186 -8.60 5.03 -10.81
N VAL A 187 -7.37 5.02 -10.28
CA VAL A 187 -6.23 5.73 -10.84
C VAL A 187 -5.16 4.74 -11.24
N ILE A 188 -4.80 4.69 -12.53
CA ILE A 188 -3.75 3.81 -13.04
C ILE A 188 -2.67 4.67 -13.68
N LYS A 189 -1.41 4.44 -13.29
CA LYS A 189 -0.26 5.21 -13.75
C LYS A 189 0.85 4.28 -14.20
N ASN A 190 1.48 4.59 -15.33
CA ASN A 190 2.69 3.90 -15.79
C ASN A 190 2.54 2.36 -15.90
N CYS A 191 1.31 1.85 -16.06
CA CYS A 191 1.03 0.43 -16.25
C CYS A 191 0.90 0.11 -17.74
N ARG A 192 1.59 -0.93 -18.19
CA ARG A 192 1.70 -1.25 -19.63
C ARG A 192 0.68 -2.28 -20.09
N ASP A 193 0.64 -3.43 -19.43
CA ASP A 193 -0.04 -4.64 -19.95
C ASP A 193 -1.30 -5.02 -19.15
N LEU A 194 -1.69 -4.18 -18.19
CA LEU A 194 -2.89 -4.38 -17.36
C LEU A 194 -4.18 -4.31 -18.20
N LYS A 195 -5.11 -5.23 -17.94
CA LYS A 195 -6.51 -5.15 -18.39
C LYS A 195 -7.41 -4.80 -17.22
N ILE A 196 -8.28 -3.81 -17.37
CA ILE A 196 -9.27 -3.47 -16.33
C ILE A 196 -10.46 -4.44 -16.48
N PRO A 197 -10.90 -5.13 -15.41
CA PRO A 197 -12.08 -5.98 -15.45
C PRO A 197 -13.34 -5.19 -15.79
N SER A 198 -14.21 -5.72 -16.66
CA SER A 198 -15.48 -5.05 -17.02
C SER A 198 -16.40 -4.84 -15.81
N GLY A 199 -16.39 -5.76 -14.85
CA GLY A 199 -17.16 -5.64 -13.60
C GLY A 199 -16.78 -4.43 -12.74
N ILE A 200 -15.64 -3.77 -12.99
CA ILE A 200 -15.35 -2.46 -12.39
C ILE A 200 -16.34 -1.39 -12.88
N GLY A 201 -16.73 -1.45 -14.16
CA GLY A 201 -17.74 -0.56 -14.73
C GLY A 201 -19.12 -0.71 -14.11
N GLU A 202 -19.43 -1.88 -13.55
CA GLU A 202 -20.72 -2.18 -12.92
C GLU A 202 -20.83 -1.63 -11.49
N ILE A 203 -19.77 -1.01 -10.95
CA ILE A 203 -19.77 -0.42 -9.61
C ILE A 203 -20.60 0.87 -9.62
N PRO A 204 -21.73 0.94 -8.89
CA PRO A 204 -22.65 2.10 -8.98
C PRO A 204 -22.05 3.40 -8.46
N THR A 205 -21.05 3.32 -7.59
CA THR A 205 -20.39 4.48 -6.97
C THR A 205 -19.22 5.01 -7.80
N LEU A 206 -18.83 4.32 -8.88
CA LEU A 206 -17.66 4.67 -9.69
C LEU A 206 -17.90 5.96 -10.47
N GLN A 207 -17.07 6.97 -10.20
CA GLN A 207 -17.15 8.29 -10.79
C GLN A 207 -16.05 8.54 -11.81
N SER A 208 -14.84 8.00 -11.59
CA SER A 208 -13.73 8.21 -12.52
C SER A 208 -12.79 7.03 -12.69
N ILE A 209 -12.30 6.88 -13.92
CA ILE A 209 -11.13 6.07 -14.30
C ILE A 209 -10.09 7.03 -14.88
N GLU A 210 -8.96 7.19 -14.19
CA GLU A 210 -7.90 8.13 -14.56
C GLU A 210 -6.63 7.37 -14.94
N LEU A 211 -6.23 7.47 -16.20
CA LEU A 211 -5.07 6.80 -16.78
C LEU A 211 -3.96 7.81 -17.06
N PHE A 212 -2.76 7.56 -16.57
CA PHE A 212 -1.58 8.40 -16.81
C PHE A 212 -0.45 7.56 -17.37
N HIS A 213 0.00 7.88 -18.59
CA HIS A 213 1.11 7.17 -19.25
C HIS A 213 0.89 5.65 -19.27
N CYS A 214 -0.29 5.19 -19.66
CA CYS A 214 -0.64 3.76 -19.68
C CYS A 214 -0.47 3.15 -21.08
N GLY A 215 -0.27 1.83 -21.13
CA GLY A 215 -0.24 1.07 -22.37
C GLY A 215 -1.64 0.87 -22.97
N ASN A 216 -1.66 0.44 -24.24
CA ASN A 216 -2.90 0.30 -25.02
C ASN A 216 -3.92 -0.64 -24.39
N SER A 217 -3.50 -1.71 -23.70
CA SER A 217 -4.42 -2.66 -23.06
C SER A 217 -5.29 -1.97 -21.98
N VAL A 218 -4.66 -1.12 -21.17
CA VAL A 218 -5.34 -0.37 -20.10
C VAL A 218 -6.32 0.62 -20.71
N ILE A 219 -5.87 1.35 -21.72
CA ILE A 219 -6.66 2.37 -22.42
C ILE A 219 -7.87 1.75 -23.10
N THR A 220 -7.70 0.65 -23.85
CA THR A 220 -8.79 -0.04 -24.51
C THR A 220 -9.81 -0.56 -23.50
N SER A 221 -9.36 -1.13 -22.37
CA SER A 221 -10.28 -1.61 -21.33
C SER A 221 -11.10 -0.49 -20.69
N ALA A 222 -10.48 0.65 -20.38
CA ALA A 222 -11.18 1.79 -19.81
C ALA A 222 -12.21 2.39 -20.79
N LYS A 223 -11.86 2.49 -22.08
CA LYS A 223 -12.79 2.94 -23.13
C LYS A 223 -13.97 1.99 -23.31
N GLN A 224 -13.72 0.68 -23.27
CA GLN A 224 -14.78 -0.31 -23.35
C GLN A 224 -15.76 -0.18 -22.17
N ILE A 225 -15.25 -0.03 -20.95
CA ILE A 225 -16.08 0.22 -19.77
C ILE A 225 -16.92 1.49 -19.94
N GLN A 226 -16.32 2.56 -20.46
CA GLN A 226 -17.04 3.81 -20.71
C GLN A 226 -18.18 3.62 -21.72
N GLU A 227 -17.90 3.00 -22.87
CA GLU A 227 -18.88 2.73 -23.92
C GLU A 227 -20.02 1.84 -23.40
N GLU A 228 -19.71 0.81 -22.61
CA GLU A 228 -20.71 -0.04 -21.96
C GLU A 228 -21.62 0.77 -21.01
N GLN A 229 -21.07 1.70 -20.22
CA GLN A 229 -21.85 2.57 -19.34
C GLN A 229 -22.71 3.57 -20.12
N GLU A 230 -22.18 4.20 -21.17
CA GLU A 230 -22.92 5.11 -22.05
C GLU A 230 -24.08 4.39 -22.75
N ASN A 231 -23.87 3.16 -23.23
CA ASN A 231 -24.94 2.33 -23.82
C ASN A 231 -26.06 1.96 -22.82
N LEU A 232 -25.75 1.92 -21.52
CA LEU A 232 -26.71 1.72 -20.43
C LEU A 232 -27.36 3.04 -19.96
N GLY A 233 -27.01 4.18 -20.57
CA GLY A 233 -27.51 5.50 -20.24
C GLY A 233 -26.81 6.16 -19.04
N ASN A 234 -25.63 5.67 -18.64
CA ASN A 234 -24.81 6.25 -17.59
C ASN A 234 -23.69 7.12 -18.18
N ASP A 235 -24.02 8.38 -18.47
CA ASP A 235 -23.06 9.36 -18.98
C ASP A 235 -22.21 10.04 -17.87
N SER A 236 -22.37 9.60 -16.61
CA SER A 236 -21.73 10.26 -15.46
C SER A 236 -20.29 9.76 -15.19
N LEU A 237 -19.94 8.56 -15.68
CA LEU A 237 -18.61 7.99 -15.53
C LEU A 237 -17.59 8.77 -16.37
N GLN A 238 -16.56 9.31 -15.71
CA GLN A 238 -15.50 10.05 -16.39
C GLN A 238 -14.28 9.18 -16.64
N VAL A 239 -13.89 9.02 -17.91
CA VAL A 239 -12.60 8.39 -18.27
C VAL A 239 -11.62 9.44 -18.76
N LEU A 240 -10.54 9.64 -17.99
CA LEU A 240 -9.48 10.60 -18.29
C LEU A 240 -8.21 9.85 -18.70
N ILE A 241 -7.68 10.17 -19.88
CA ILE A 241 -6.45 9.56 -20.42
C ILE A 241 -5.42 10.66 -20.65
N ILE A 242 -4.28 10.59 -19.97
CA ILE A 242 -3.22 11.60 -20.03
C ILE A 242 -1.89 10.95 -20.41
N GLY A 243 -1.35 11.41 -21.54
CA GLY A 243 -0.02 11.04 -22.02
C GLY A 243 0.06 9.62 -22.58
N GLU A 244 1.01 9.43 -23.49
CA GLU A 244 1.40 8.10 -23.95
C GLU A 244 2.37 7.46 -22.95
N TYR A 245 2.36 6.13 -22.88
CA TYR A 245 3.33 5.37 -22.10
C TYR A 245 4.75 5.69 -22.56
N LYS A 246 5.55 6.28 -21.66
CA LYS A 246 7.00 6.40 -21.84
C LYS A 246 7.66 5.31 -21.03
N GLN A 247 8.56 4.57 -21.67
CA GLN A 247 9.23 3.41 -21.09
C GLN A 247 10.00 3.82 -19.81
N SER A 248 9.63 3.23 -18.66
CA SER A 248 10.32 3.44 -17.38
C SER A 248 11.58 2.57 -17.32
N THR A 249 12.73 3.18 -17.03
CA THR A 249 14.02 2.48 -16.86
C THR A 249 14.07 1.60 -15.61
N SER A 250 13.26 1.92 -14.58
CA SER A 250 13.23 1.17 -13.32
C SER A 250 12.76 -0.28 -13.50
N MET A 251 11.95 -0.56 -14.53
CA MET A 251 11.46 -1.90 -14.86
C MET A 251 12.20 -2.63 -15.99
N GLU A 252 13.21 -2.01 -16.62
CA GLU A 252 14.05 -2.69 -17.63
C GLU A 252 14.82 -3.87 -17.03
N TYR A 253 15.17 -3.79 -15.75
CA TYR A 253 15.79 -4.88 -15.00
C TYR A 253 14.89 -6.12 -14.94
N TRP A 254 13.57 -5.94 -14.75
CA TRP A 254 12.61 -7.05 -14.64
C TRP A 254 12.30 -7.70 -16.00
N ARG A 255 12.42 -6.95 -17.09
CA ARG A 255 12.25 -7.46 -18.47
C ARG A 255 13.44 -8.28 -18.97
N SER A 256 14.61 -8.20 -18.34
CA SER A 256 15.86 -8.82 -18.81
C SER A 256 15.87 -10.37 -18.76
N GLY A 257 14.74 -11.03 -18.52
CA GLY A 257 14.61 -12.49 -18.52
C GLY A 257 15.23 -13.19 -17.30
N LEU A 258 15.98 -12.47 -16.46
CA LEU A 258 16.54 -13.01 -15.21
C LEU A 258 15.51 -13.08 -14.08
N ALA A 259 14.48 -12.23 -14.10
CA ALA A 259 13.48 -12.15 -13.03
C ALA A 259 12.43 -13.30 -13.01
N PRO A 260 11.85 -13.75 -14.14
CA PRO A 260 10.94 -14.89 -14.13
C PRO A 260 11.64 -16.21 -13.74
N ILE A 261 12.92 -16.36 -14.10
CA ILE A 261 13.71 -17.56 -13.82
C ILE A 261 13.99 -17.68 -12.31
N LEU A 262 14.28 -16.56 -11.63
CA LEU A 262 14.44 -16.53 -10.17
C LEU A 262 13.11 -16.73 -9.43
N LEU A 263 11.99 -16.18 -9.94
CA LEU A 263 10.67 -16.33 -9.34
C LEU A 263 10.18 -17.80 -9.39
N VAL A 264 10.40 -18.50 -10.51
CA VAL A 264 10.04 -19.93 -10.67
C VAL A 264 10.93 -20.82 -9.78
N TYR A 265 12.23 -20.54 -9.69
CA TYR A 265 13.14 -21.34 -8.86
C TYR A 265 12.82 -21.26 -7.36
N LEU A 266 12.42 -20.08 -6.86
CA LEU A 266 12.15 -19.88 -5.43
C LEU A 266 10.78 -20.43 -4.97
N ILE A 267 9.74 -20.38 -5.83
CA ILE A 267 8.44 -21.00 -5.53
C ILE A 267 8.55 -22.53 -5.51
N SER A 268 9.48 -23.12 -6.26
CA SER A 268 9.70 -24.57 -6.30
C SER A 268 10.51 -25.16 -5.14
N MET A 269 10.99 -24.33 -4.20
CA MET A 269 11.81 -24.76 -3.07
C MET A 269 11.06 -24.85 -1.73
N HIS A 270 9.73 -24.76 -1.71
CA HIS A 270 8.89 -25.00 -0.53
C HIS A 270 7.83 -26.07 -0.80
#